data_AF-A0A146KGD3-F1
#
_entry.id   AF-A0A146KGD3-F1
#
_cell.length_a   1.000
_cell.length_b   1.000
_cell.length_c   1.000
_cell.angle_alpha   90.00
_cell.angle_beta   90.00
_cell.angle_gamma   90.00
#
_symmetry.space_group_name_H-M   'P 1'
#
loop_
_entity.id
_entity.type
_entity.pdbx_description
1 polymer ?
#
loop_
_entity_poly.entity_id
_entity_poly.type
_entity_poly.pdbx_seq_one_letter_code
_entity_poly.pdbx_strand_id
1 'polypeptide(L)'
;KIQRTSQGQTKHGSKQENTQAAHKLSYEVVNSVMAKKVGPNYGQETQNQIIRQMNQDSNLRIKTKEGNLFGKDGYHGDRYHDQIIVEAIKCDNKQINNRQTVERIQQQFEQVQKLQIPSTLKNEIRHQFNQLRDQDGHVIIRKNAPLFE
;
A
#
# COMPACT_ATOMS: atom_id res chain seq x y z
N LYS A 1 7.64 -6.02 -11.61
CA LYS A 1 6.45 -5.22 -11.23
C LYS A 1 5.25 -6.15 -11.21
N ILE A 2 4.41 -6.10 -10.18
CA ILE A 2 3.14 -6.81 -10.12
C ILE A 2 2.09 -6.01 -10.90
N GLN A 3 1.47 -6.66 -11.89
CA GLN A 3 0.42 -6.05 -12.69
C GLN A 3 -0.86 -5.93 -11.86
N ARG A 4 -1.48 -4.74 -11.88
CA ARG A 4 -2.81 -4.55 -11.31
C ARG A 4 -3.83 -5.25 -12.21
N THR A 5 -4.53 -6.23 -11.66
CA THR A 5 -5.59 -6.98 -12.33
C THR A 5 -6.74 -7.20 -11.35
N SER A 6 -7.92 -7.59 -11.83
CA SER A 6 -9.05 -8.02 -11.00
C SER A 6 -9.02 -9.53 -10.69
N GLN A 7 -7.90 -10.21 -10.96
CA GLN A 7 -7.81 -11.66 -10.77
C GLN A 7 -7.98 -12.03 -9.29
N GLY A 8 -8.96 -12.88 -9.01
CA GLY A 8 -9.30 -13.32 -7.64
C GLY A 8 -10.03 -12.27 -6.80
N GLN A 9 -10.43 -11.14 -7.39
CA GLN A 9 -11.21 -10.12 -6.70
C GLN A 9 -12.69 -10.51 -6.65
N THR A 10 -13.25 -10.55 -5.45
CA THR A 10 -14.68 -10.83 -5.21
C THR A 10 -15.45 -9.60 -4.71
N LYS A 11 -14.78 -8.69 -4.00
CA LYS A 11 -15.39 -7.45 -3.53
C LYS A 11 -15.34 -6.35 -4.60
N HIS A 12 -16.52 -5.85 -4.95
CA HIS A 12 -16.72 -4.78 -5.94
C HIS A 12 -17.60 -3.67 -5.37
N GLY A 13 -17.39 -2.43 -5.84
CA GLY A 13 -18.32 -1.33 -5.58
C GLY A 13 -19.52 -1.36 -6.51
N SER A 14 -20.43 -0.41 -6.33
CA SER A 14 -21.65 -0.25 -7.11
C SER A 14 -21.59 1.00 -7.98
N LYS A 15 -22.01 0.88 -9.25
CA LYS A 15 -22.19 2.05 -10.13
C LYS A 15 -23.30 2.96 -9.63
N GLN A 16 -24.40 2.39 -9.13
CA GLN A 16 -25.57 3.13 -8.63
C GLN A 16 -25.21 4.01 -7.43
N GLU A 17 -24.37 3.51 -6.54
CA GLU A 17 -23.90 4.24 -5.35
C GLU A 17 -22.63 5.06 -5.62
N ASN A 18 -22.12 5.04 -6.85
CA ASN A 18 -20.84 5.63 -7.23
C ASN A 18 -19.66 5.21 -6.33
N THR A 19 -19.63 3.92 -5.95
CA THR A 19 -18.60 3.31 -5.12
C THR A 19 -17.67 2.39 -5.93
N GLN A 20 -16.49 2.16 -5.39
CA GLN A 20 -15.48 1.24 -5.95
C GLN A 20 -14.76 0.47 -4.84
N ALA A 21 -14.20 -0.67 -5.19
CA ALA A 21 -13.28 -1.37 -4.32
C ALA A 21 -11.94 -0.62 -4.28
N ALA A 22 -11.55 -0.24 -3.07
CA ALA A 22 -10.33 0.45 -2.75
C ALA A 22 -9.40 -0.48 -1.96
N HIS A 23 -8.13 -0.51 -2.35
CA HIS A 23 -7.11 -1.30 -1.68
C HIS A 23 -6.63 -0.62 -0.40
N LYS A 24 -6.65 -1.36 0.71
CA LYS A 24 -6.07 -0.92 1.99
C LYS A 24 -4.56 -0.81 1.85
N LEU A 25 -3.87 -1.85 1.38
CA LEU A 25 -2.49 -1.82 0.87
C LEU A 25 -2.52 -1.71 -0.66
N SER A 26 -1.97 -0.63 -1.23
CA SER A 26 -2.09 -0.35 -2.66
C SER A 26 -1.05 -1.09 -3.51
N TYR A 27 -1.43 -1.41 -4.75
CA TYR A 27 -0.50 -1.97 -5.74
C TYR A 27 0.64 -1.01 -6.06
N GLU A 28 0.35 0.29 -6.08
CA GLU A 28 1.31 1.35 -6.37
C GLU A 28 2.44 1.38 -5.32
N VAL A 29 2.09 1.30 -4.03
CA VAL A 29 3.06 1.23 -2.92
C VAL A 29 3.86 -0.08 -2.97
N VAL A 30 3.21 -1.24 -3.09
CA VAL A 30 3.91 -2.53 -3.19
C VAL A 30 4.89 -2.56 -4.36
N ASN A 31 4.48 -2.04 -5.53
CA ASN A 31 5.36 -1.96 -6.69
C ASN A 31 6.54 -1.01 -6.50
N SER A 32 6.36 0.10 -5.77
CA SER A 32 7.45 1.03 -5.48
C SER A 32 8.52 0.39 -4.58
N VAL A 33 8.08 -0.40 -3.59
CA VAL A 33 8.94 -1.18 -2.70
C VAL A 33 9.68 -2.26 -3.50
N MET A 34 8.96 -3.02 -4.33
CA MET A 34 9.58 -4.06 -5.17
C MET A 34 10.59 -3.51 -6.17
N ALA A 35 10.42 -2.27 -6.64
CA ALA A 35 11.37 -1.63 -7.54
C ALA A 35 12.69 -1.25 -6.84
N LYS A 36 12.70 -1.13 -5.50
CA LYS A 36 13.90 -0.86 -4.69
C LYS A 36 14.54 -2.15 -4.12
N LYS A 37 13.82 -3.28 -4.14
CA LYS A 37 14.32 -4.57 -3.64
C LYS A 37 15.62 -4.96 -4.35
N VAL A 38 16.63 -5.32 -3.58
CA VAL A 38 17.88 -5.93 -4.08
C VAL A 38 17.70 -7.45 -4.24
N GLY A 39 18.19 -8.00 -5.34
CA GLY A 39 18.17 -9.44 -5.63
C GLY A 39 17.13 -9.84 -6.68
N PRO A 40 16.87 -11.16 -6.84
CA PRO A 40 16.02 -11.64 -7.92
C PRO A 40 14.56 -11.21 -7.75
N ASN A 41 13.94 -10.93 -8.89
CA ASN A 41 12.50 -10.75 -8.99
C ASN A 41 11.77 -12.05 -8.62
N TYR A 42 10.57 -11.92 -8.07
CA TYR A 42 9.70 -13.08 -7.83
C TYR A 42 9.29 -13.73 -9.15
N GLY A 43 9.27 -15.07 -9.19
CA GLY A 43 8.74 -15.82 -10.34
C GLY A 43 7.23 -15.61 -10.51
N GLN A 44 6.71 -16.05 -11.67
CA GLN A 44 5.31 -15.81 -12.05
C GLN A 44 4.31 -16.37 -11.03
N GLU A 45 4.58 -17.55 -10.47
CA GLU A 45 3.71 -18.19 -9.48
C GLU A 45 3.59 -17.33 -8.22
N THR A 46 4.71 -16.90 -7.65
CA THR A 46 4.73 -16.02 -6.47
C THR A 46 4.09 -14.67 -6.78
N GLN A 47 4.31 -14.10 -7.97
CA GLN A 47 3.62 -12.87 -8.38
C GLN A 47 2.10 -13.07 -8.42
N ASN A 48 1.61 -14.19 -8.95
CA ASN A 48 0.19 -14.52 -8.98
C ASN A 48 -0.39 -14.71 -7.58
N GLN A 49 0.37 -15.33 -6.66
CA GLN A 49 -0.02 -15.44 -5.25
C GLN A 49 -0.15 -14.05 -4.61
N ILE A 50 0.82 -13.15 -4.83
CA ILE A 50 0.73 -11.77 -4.33
C ILE A 50 -0.49 -11.06 -4.94
N ILE A 51 -0.77 -11.21 -6.23
CA ILE A 51 -1.96 -10.61 -6.88
C ILE A 51 -3.24 -11.08 -6.17
N ARG A 52 -3.38 -12.39 -5.91
CA ARG A 52 -4.54 -12.94 -5.22
C ARG A 52 -4.68 -12.36 -3.81
N GLN A 53 -3.59 -12.27 -3.05
CA GLN A 53 -3.58 -11.66 -1.72
C GLN A 53 -3.98 -10.18 -1.77
N MET A 54 -3.44 -9.42 -2.73
CA MET A 54 -3.79 -8.02 -2.92
C MET A 54 -5.29 -7.83 -3.24
N ASN A 55 -5.91 -8.79 -3.91
CA ASN A 55 -7.33 -8.77 -4.27
C ASN A 55 -8.25 -9.48 -3.27
N GLN A 56 -7.73 -9.98 -2.15
CA GLN A 56 -8.58 -10.53 -1.10
C GLN A 56 -9.49 -9.47 -0.49
N ASP A 57 -10.70 -9.88 -0.12
CA ASP A 57 -11.68 -9.04 0.56
C ASP A 57 -11.14 -8.37 1.83
N SER A 58 -10.20 -9.02 2.52
CA SER A 58 -9.52 -8.48 3.71
C SER A 58 -8.72 -7.21 3.39
N ASN A 59 -8.12 -7.12 2.20
CA ASN A 59 -7.37 -5.96 1.69
C ASN A 59 -8.27 -4.95 0.96
N LEU A 60 -9.54 -5.26 0.74
CA LEU A 60 -10.47 -4.40 0.00
C LEU A 60 -11.49 -3.74 0.93
N ARG A 61 -11.77 -2.47 0.68
CA ARG A 61 -12.87 -1.71 1.29
C ARG A 61 -13.70 -1.03 0.21
N ILE A 62 -15.00 -0.88 0.42
CA ILE A 62 -15.85 -0.12 -0.50
C ILE A 62 -15.78 1.35 -0.11
N LYS A 63 -15.43 2.20 -1.07
CA LYS A 63 -15.39 3.66 -0.90
C LYS A 63 -16.08 4.34 -2.06
N THR A 64 -16.57 5.55 -1.85
CA THR A 64 -16.97 6.43 -2.95
C THR A 64 -15.79 6.64 -3.90
N LYS A 65 -16.06 6.95 -5.17
CA LYS A 65 -14.99 7.28 -6.11
C LYS A 65 -14.09 8.38 -5.59
N GLU A 66 -14.68 9.44 -5.06
CA GLU A 66 -13.99 10.59 -4.48
C GLU A 66 -13.05 10.17 -3.34
N GLY A 67 -13.56 9.39 -2.37
CA GLY A 67 -12.76 8.98 -1.21
C GLY A 67 -11.57 8.06 -1.57
N ASN A 68 -11.64 7.32 -2.66
CA ASN A 68 -10.53 6.47 -3.11
C ASN A 68 -9.59 7.18 -4.10
N LEU A 69 -10.09 8.09 -4.94
CA LEU A 69 -9.27 8.81 -5.91
C LEU A 69 -8.51 9.96 -5.23
N PHE A 70 -8.60 11.17 -5.74
CA PHE A 70 -7.91 12.34 -5.19
C PHE A 70 -8.84 13.20 -4.32
N GLY A 71 -9.97 12.67 -3.83
CA GLY A 71 -10.97 13.48 -3.14
C GLY A 71 -11.74 14.41 -4.10
N LYS A 72 -12.59 15.27 -3.54
CA LYS A 72 -13.27 16.34 -4.30
C LYS A 72 -12.36 17.52 -4.63
N ASP A 73 -11.32 17.69 -3.82
CA ASP A 73 -10.40 18.83 -3.84
C ASP A 73 -9.03 18.50 -4.44
N GLY A 74 -8.76 17.24 -4.75
CA GLY A 74 -7.49 16.80 -5.34
C GLY A 74 -6.45 16.30 -4.32
N TYR A 75 -6.73 16.40 -3.01
CA TYR A 75 -5.69 16.25 -1.97
C TYR A 75 -6.04 15.33 -0.79
N HIS A 76 -7.19 14.65 -0.78
CA HIS A 76 -7.65 13.90 0.42
C HIS A 76 -8.07 12.44 0.18
N GLY A 77 -7.98 11.96 -1.05
CA GLY A 77 -8.33 10.57 -1.35
C GLY A 77 -7.14 9.62 -1.17
N ASP A 78 -7.43 8.32 -1.03
CA ASP A 78 -6.40 7.30 -0.76
C ASP A 78 -5.27 7.32 -1.80
N ARG A 79 -5.58 7.55 -3.08
CA ARG A 79 -4.59 7.58 -4.16
C ARG A 79 -3.65 8.78 -4.08
N TYR A 80 -4.11 9.91 -3.56
CA TYR A 80 -3.25 11.06 -3.31
C TYR A 80 -2.18 10.73 -2.26
N HIS A 81 -2.61 10.18 -1.12
CA HIS A 81 -1.68 9.77 -0.07
C HIS A 81 -0.75 8.63 -0.52
N ASP A 82 -1.27 7.66 -1.28
CA ASP A 82 -0.45 6.59 -1.85
C ASP A 82 0.61 7.13 -2.81
N GLN A 83 0.32 8.18 -3.58
CA GLN A 83 1.30 8.85 -4.43
C GLN A 83 2.42 9.50 -3.60
N ILE A 84 2.09 10.23 -2.53
CA ILE A 84 3.10 10.81 -1.63
C ILE A 84 4.00 9.70 -1.05
N ILE A 85 3.41 8.58 -0.61
CA ILE A 85 4.17 7.44 -0.08
C ILE A 85 5.10 6.87 -1.16
N VAL A 86 4.61 6.68 -2.37
CA VAL A 86 5.39 6.17 -3.52
C VAL A 86 6.55 7.12 -3.84
N GLU A 87 6.31 8.43 -3.85
CA GLU A 87 7.34 9.44 -4.07
C GLU A 87 8.39 9.41 -2.96
N ALA A 88 8.00 9.35 -1.69
CA ALA A 88 8.92 9.27 -0.56
C ALA A 88 9.75 7.97 -0.55
N ILE A 89 9.21 6.86 -1.04
CA ILE A 89 9.97 5.61 -1.20
C ILE A 89 10.97 5.74 -2.35
N LYS A 90 10.56 6.31 -3.48
CA LYS A 90 11.40 6.44 -4.68
C LYS A 90 12.53 7.44 -4.50
N CYS A 91 12.21 8.60 -3.97
CA CYS A 91 13.11 9.73 -3.74
C CYS A 91 13.82 9.59 -2.39
N ASP A 92 14.91 10.34 -2.21
CA ASP A 92 15.65 10.37 -0.93
C ASP A 92 14.97 11.26 0.11
N ASN A 93 13.91 12.00 -0.27
CA ASN A 93 13.08 12.72 0.69
C ASN A 93 12.17 11.73 1.44
N LYS A 94 12.52 11.45 2.70
CA LYS A 94 11.80 10.51 3.56
C LYS A 94 10.80 11.20 4.52
N GLN A 95 10.64 12.51 4.45
CA GLN A 95 9.78 13.26 5.36
C GLN A 95 8.34 13.32 4.85
N ILE A 96 7.39 13.03 5.74
CA ILE A 96 5.95 13.04 5.48
C ILE A 96 5.30 14.12 6.34
N ASN A 97 4.97 15.25 5.71
CA ASN A 97 4.42 16.42 6.41
C ASN A 97 2.89 16.39 6.56
N ASN A 98 2.22 15.42 5.96
CA ASN A 98 0.76 15.30 6.01
C ASN A 98 0.36 14.17 6.98
N ARG A 99 -0.36 14.51 8.05
CA ARG A 99 -0.84 13.56 9.06
C ARG A 99 -1.69 12.42 8.48
N GLN A 100 -2.57 12.70 7.53
CA GLN A 100 -3.39 11.66 6.88
C GLN A 100 -2.53 10.69 6.07
N THR A 101 -1.43 11.16 5.47
CA THR A 101 -0.44 10.27 4.83
C THR A 101 0.26 9.38 5.87
N VAL A 102 0.59 9.91 7.05
CA VAL A 102 1.15 9.11 8.16
C VAL A 102 0.17 8.01 8.60
N GLU A 103 -1.09 8.38 8.83
CA GLU A 103 -2.16 7.42 9.17
C GLU A 103 -2.36 6.38 8.05
N ARG A 104 -2.27 6.80 6.79
CA ARG A 104 -2.33 5.91 5.62
C ARG A 104 -1.18 4.91 5.59
N ILE A 105 0.05 5.31 5.94
CA ILE A 105 1.21 4.41 6.05
C ILE A 105 0.97 3.37 7.15
N GLN A 106 0.46 3.79 8.31
CA GLN A 106 0.14 2.89 9.42
C GLN A 106 -0.93 1.86 9.04
N GLN A 107 -2.04 2.30 8.42
CA GLN A 107 -3.08 1.41 7.91
C GLN A 107 -2.55 0.41 6.87
N GLN A 108 -1.67 0.85 5.98
CA GLN A 108 -1.03 -0.03 5.00
C GLN A 108 -0.16 -1.08 5.69
N PHE A 109 0.60 -0.68 6.70
CA PHE A 109 1.46 -1.60 7.45
C PHE A 109 0.65 -2.63 8.26
N GLU A 110 -0.43 -2.21 8.92
CA GLU A 110 -1.37 -3.14 9.57
C GLU A 110 -1.94 -4.15 8.58
N GLN A 111 -2.18 -3.73 7.33
CA GLN A 111 -2.67 -4.63 6.31
C GLN A 111 -1.60 -5.59 5.79
N VAL A 112 -0.33 -5.16 5.70
CA VAL A 112 0.82 -6.04 5.39
C VAL A 112 0.91 -7.20 6.39
N GLN A 113 0.66 -6.93 7.67
CA GLN A 113 0.67 -7.95 8.72
C GLN A 113 -0.43 -9.00 8.55
N LYS A 114 -1.55 -8.66 7.88
CA LYS A 114 -2.72 -9.54 7.70
C LYS A 114 -2.69 -10.34 6.40
N LEU A 115 -1.89 -9.93 5.42
CA LEU A 115 -1.82 -10.57 4.11
C LEU A 115 -0.85 -11.74 4.11
N GLN A 116 -1.17 -12.83 3.42
CA GLN A 116 -0.25 -13.96 3.24
C GLN A 116 0.67 -13.74 2.02
N ILE A 117 1.35 -12.60 1.99
CA ILE A 117 2.39 -12.30 1.01
C ILE A 117 3.75 -12.80 1.49
N PRO A 118 4.73 -13.06 0.60
CA PRO A 118 6.03 -13.58 0.99
C PRO A 118 6.69 -12.75 2.12
N SER A 119 7.28 -13.43 3.10
CA SER A 119 7.96 -12.79 4.25
C SER A 119 9.05 -11.82 3.82
N THR A 120 9.77 -12.14 2.73
CA THR A 120 10.75 -11.25 2.11
C THR A 120 10.13 -9.94 1.62
N LEU A 121 8.91 -9.97 1.09
CA LEU A 121 8.18 -8.74 0.70
C LEU A 121 7.69 -7.98 1.94
N LYS A 122 7.15 -8.67 2.95
CA LYS A 122 6.77 -8.03 4.24
C LYS A 122 7.96 -7.29 4.85
N ASN A 123 9.14 -7.92 4.85
CA ASN A 123 10.38 -7.33 5.34
C ASN A 123 10.84 -6.12 4.54
N GLU A 124 10.78 -6.18 3.21
CA GLU A 124 11.15 -5.05 2.35
C GLU A 124 10.18 -3.86 2.56
N ILE A 125 8.88 -4.12 2.68
CA ILE A 125 7.90 -3.05 2.99
C ILE A 125 8.22 -2.43 4.35
N ARG A 126 8.47 -3.25 5.38
CA ARG A 126 8.87 -2.76 6.71
C ARG A 126 10.14 -1.92 6.64
N HIS A 127 11.14 -2.36 5.88
CA HIS A 127 12.40 -1.63 5.70
C HIS A 127 12.16 -0.26 5.08
N GLN A 128 11.43 -0.19 3.96
CA GLN A 128 11.13 1.09 3.29
C GLN A 128 10.29 2.01 4.18
N PHE A 129 9.25 1.50 4.85
CA PHE A 129 8.43 2.29 5.77
C PHE A 129 9.21 2.76 7.00
N ASN A 130 10.21 2.01 7.44
CA ASN A 130 11.09 2.41 8.53
C ASN A 130 12.03 3.56 8.16
N GLN A 131 12.23 3.86 6.88
CA GLN A 131 12.98 5.04 6.47
C GLN A 131 12.13 6.31 6.52
N LEU A 132 10.80 6.19 6.46
CA LEU A 132 9.88 7.33 6.47
C LEU A 132 9.82 7.98 7.86
N ARG A 133 9.75 9.31 7.87
CA ARG A 133 9.66 10.15 9.07
C ARG A 133 8.40 11.01 9.01
N ASP A 134 7.75 11.24 10.14
CA ASP A 134 6.69 12.25 10.24
C ASP A 134 7.25 13.67 10.21
N GLN A 135 6.37 14.66 10.33
CA GLN A 135 6.73 16.09 10.35
C GLN A 135 7.70 16.45 11.49
N ASP A 136 7.67 15.70 12.59
CA ASP A 136 8.49 15.93 13.79
C ASP A 136 9.82 15.16 13.74
N GLY A 137 10.06 14.40 12.66
CA GLY A 137 11.28 13.60 12.47
C GLY A 137 11.22 12.24 13.16
N HIS A 138 10.06 11.78 13.64
CA HIS A 138 9.93 10.45 14.22
C HIS A 138 9.71 9.39 13.15
N VAL A 139 10.25 8.20 13.40
CA VAL A 139 10.02 7.02 12.56
C VAL A 139 8.55 6.63 12.60
N ILE A 140 7.89 6.57 11.43
CA ILE A 140 6.46 6.19 11.35
C ILE A 140 6.28 4.71 11.69
N ILE A 141 7.08 3.82 11.09
CA ILE A 141 7.07 2.37 11.35
C ILE A 141 8.43 1.94 11.90
N ARG A 142 8.45 1.36 13.12
CA ARG A 142 9.70 0.93 13.77
C ARG A 142 10.35 -0.25 13.04
N LYS A 143 11.68 -0.33 13.07
CA LYS A 143 12.48 -1.41 12.44
C LYS A 143 12.07 -2.81 12.88
N ASN A 144 11.64 -2.94 14.13
CA ASN A 144 11.23 -4.17 14.79
C ASN A 144 9.70 -4.29 14.92
N ALA A 145 8.92 -3.49 14.18
CA ALA A 145 7.49 -3.63 14.18
C ALA A 145 7.10 -5.07 13.74
N PRO A 146 6.13 -5.70 14.42
CA PRO A 146 5.84 -7.11 14.24
C PRO A 146 5.37 -7.39 12.81
N LEU A 147 5.80 -8.54 12.29
CA LEU A 147 5.27 -9.13 11.06
C LEU A 147 4.72 -10.49 11.47
N PHE A 148 3.41 -10.67 11.31
CA PHE A 148 2.78 -11.97 11.52
C PHE A 148 2.92 -12.79 10.25
N GLU A 149 3.08 -14.11 10.40
CA GLU A 149 3.17 -15.04 9.28
C GLU A 149 1.79 -15.30 8.66
#